data_AF-A0A1M6WRD8-F1
#
_entry.id   AF-A0A1M6WRD8-F1
#
_cell.length_a   1.000
_cell.length_b   1.000
_cell.length_c   1.000
_cell.angle_alpha   90.00
_cell.angle_beta   90.00
_cell.angle_gamma   90.00
#
_symmetry.space_group_name_H-M   'P 1'
#
loop_
_entity.id
_entity.type
_entity.pdbx_description
1 polymer ?
#
loop_
_entity_poly.entity_id
_entity_poly.type
_entity_poly.pdbx_seq_one_letter_code
_entity_poly.pdbx_strand_id
1 'polypeptide(L)' 'MAIEEKILTVSKEIVVKFIEVGRVSPASFPETFKDVYRAVKEAVEEGSAPEDADDE' A
#
# COMPACT_ATOMS: atom_id res chain seq x y z
N MET A 1 -6.76 3.56 -14.90
CA MET A 1 -5.61 2.62 -15.04
C MET A 1 -4.37 3.06 -14.26
N ALA A 2 -3.99 4.34 -14.20
CA ALA A 2 -2.72 4.74 -13.57
C ALA A 2 -2.63 4.51 -12.04
N ILE A 3 -3.74 4.60 -11.30
CA ILE A 3 -3.71 4.53 -9.82
C ILE A 3 -3.54 3.10 -9.32
N GLU A 4 -4.29 2.13 -9.86
CA GLU A 4 -4.17 0.71 -9.46
C GLU A 4 -2.77 0.14 -9.75
N GLU A 5 -2.19 0.45 -10.91
CA GLU A 5 -0.83 0.05 -11.25
C GLU A 5 0.20 0.67 -10.30
N LYS A 6 -0.04 1.92 -9.87
CA LYS A 6 0.83 2.62 -8.92
C LYS A 6 0.74 2.01 -7.52
N ILE A 7 -0.46 1.66 -7.05
CA ILE A 7 -0.67 0.94 -5.80
C ILE A 7 0.08 -0.39 -5.83
N LEU A 8 -0.05 -1.17 -6.91
CA LEU A 8 0.66 -2.44 -7.08
C LEU A 8 2.18 -2.25 -7.07
N THR A 9 2.69 -1.24 -7.78
CA THR A 9 4.14 -0.99 -7.88
C THR A 9 4.72 -0.60 -6.52
N VAL A 10 4.12 0.39 -5.85
CA VAL A 10 4.57 0.85 -4.52
C VAL A 10 4.51 -0.27 -3.50
N SER A 11 3.43 -1.06 -3.49
CA SER A 11 3.28 -2.19 -2.57
C SER A 11 4.38 -3.23 -2.77
N LYS A 12 4.74 -3.53 -4.03
CA LYS A 12 5.85 -4.45 -4.34
C LYS A 12 7.19 -3.90 -3.85
N GLU A 13 7.47 -2.63 -4.11
CA GLU A 13 8.73 -1.99 -3.70
C GLU A 13 8.90 -1.98 -2.17
N ILE A 14 7.85 -1.68 -1.41
CA ILE A 14 7.88 -1.72 0.05
C ILE A 14 8.23 -3.12 0.57
N VAL A 15 7.56 -4.16 0.07
CA VAL A 15 7.78 -5.54 0.56
C VAL A 15 9.16 -6.05 0.15
N VAL A 16 9.60 -5.77 -1.08
CA VAL A 16 10.97 -6.09 -1.53
C VAL A 16 11.98 -5.40 -0.63
N LYS A 17 11.76 -4.12 -0.28
CA LYS A 17 12.66 -3.40 0.61
C LYS A 17 12.75 -4.04 1.99
N PHE A 18 11.62 -4.47 2.57
CA PHE A 18 11.60 -5.19 3.85
C PHE A 18 12.38 -6.51 3.80
N ILE A 19 12.35 -7.21 2.66
CA ILE A 19 13.14 -8.42 2.44
C ILE A 19 14.63 -8.09 2.33
N GLU A 20 15.00 -7.08 1.54
CA GLU A 20 16.40 -6.64 1.37
C GLU A 20 17.05 -6.22 2.69
N VAL A 21 16.28 -5.58 3.58
CA VAL A 21 16.77 -5.15 4.90
C VAL A 21 16.61 -6.23 5.99
N GLY A 22 16.15 -7.44 5.63
CA GLY A 22 16.03 -8.58 6.55
C GLY A 22 14.92 -8.46 7.60
N ARG A 23 13.90 -7.61 7.35
CA ARG A 23 12.73 -7.45 8.24
C ARG A 23 11.61 -8.44 7.93
N VAL A 24 11.55 -8.93 6.69
CA VAL A 24 10.58 -9.92 6.22
C VAL A 24 11.33 -11.03 5.49
N SER A 25 10.94 -12.29 5.69
CA SER A 25 11.46 -13.41 4.91
C SER A 25 10.79 -13.47 3.53
N PRO A 26 11.50 -13.85 2.44
CA PRO A 26 10.89 -14.12 1.14
C PRO A 26 9.71 -15.11 1.21
N ALA A 27 9.75 -16.05 2.17
CA ALA A 27 8.68 -17.03 2.36
C ALA A 27 7.34 -16.40 2.79
N SER A 28 7.40 -15.29 3.54
CA SER A 28 6.24 -14.53 4.02
C SER A 28 5.82 -13.40 3.08
N PHE A 29 6.35 -13.37 1.85
CA PHE A 29 5.95 -12.38 0.85
C PHE A 29 4.43 -12.37 0.58
N PRO A 30 3.74 -13.52 0.37
CA PRO A 30 2.33 -13.50 -0.06
C PRO A 30 1.37 -12.92 0.98
N GLU A 31 1.65 -13.12 2.26
CA GLU A 31 0.90 -12.55 3.38
C GLU A 31 1.21 -11.06 3.53
N THR A 32 2.50 -10.71 3.66
CA THR A 32 2.96 -9.33 3.87
C THR A 32 2.54 -8.40 2.73
N PHE A 33 2.57 -8.90 1.49
CA PHE A 33 2.15 -8.12 0.33
C PHE A 33 0.67 -7.74 0.38
N LYS A 34 -0.21 -8.62 0.87
CA LYS A 34 -1.65 -8.31 0.97
C LYS A 34 -1.90 -7.22 2.01
N ASP A 35 -1.21 -7.29 3.14
CA ASP A 35 -1.34 -6.30 4.21
C ASP A 35 -0.84 -4.92 3.75
N VAL A 36 0.34 -4.87 3.11
CA VAL A 36 0.88 -3.63 2.55
C VAL A 36 0.01 -3.09 1.42
N TYR A 37 -0.45 -3.95 0.50
CA TYR A 37 -1.33 -3.54 -0.59
C TYR A 37 -2.61 -2.91 -0.08
N ARG A 38 -3.23 -3.53 0.94
CA ARG A 38 -4.43 -3.00 1.57
C ARG A 38 -4.15 -1.64 2.20
N ALA A 39 -3.08 -1.50 2.99
CA ALA A 39 -2.74 -0.25 3.64
C ALA A 39 -2.47 0.89 2.64
N VAL A 40 -1.75 0.62 1.55
CA VAL A 40 -1.50 1.61 0.49
C VAL A 40 -2.80 1.98 -0.24
N LYS A 41 -3.65 0.99 -0.53
CA LYS A 41 -4.93 1.23 -1.17
C LYS A 41 -5.84 2.09 -0.30
N GLU A 42 -5.99 1.74 0.98
CA GLU A 42 -6.80 2.49 1.96
C GLU A 42 -6.30 3.95 2.03
N ALA A 43 -4.99 4.19 2.15
CA ALA A 43 -4.45 5.54 2.19
C ALA A 43 -4.74 6.38 0.92
N VAL A 44 -4.76 5.75 -0.25
CA VAL A 44 -5.12 6.41 -1.51
C VAL A 44 -6.61 6.71 -1.60
N GLU A 45 -7.45 5.79 -1.13
CA GLU A 45 -8.90 5.95 -1.08
C GLU A 45 -9.32 7.02 -0.07
N GLU A 46 -8.70 7.04 1.12
CA GLU A 46 -8.92 8.05 2.17
C GLU A 46 -8.45 9.44 1.72
N GLY A 47 -7.28 9.54 1.08
CA GLY A 47 -6.81 10.81 0.50
C GLY A 47 -7.59 11.29 -0.73
N SER A 48 -8.53 10.48 -1.23
CA SER A 48 -9.45 10.83 -2.33
C SER A 48 -10.87 11.14 -1.83
N ALA A 49 -11.14 11.04 -0.52
CA ALA A 49 -12.41 11.49 0.06
C ALA A 49 -12.48 13.02 0.00
N PRO A 50 -13.62 13.62 -0.43
CA PRO A 50 -13.75 15.07 -0.46
C PRO A 50 -13.69 15.63 0.97
N GLU A 51 -12.75 16.54 1.22
CA GLU A 51 -12.66 17.37 2.44
C GLU A 51 -13.77 18.44 2.49
N ASP A 52 -15.02 18.07 2.20
CA ASP A 52 -16.18 18.97 2.26
C ASP A 52 -17.23 18.39 3.23
N ALA A 53 -16.93 18.44 4.54
CA ALA A 53 -17.92 18.25 5.60
C ALA A 53 -17.49 18.91 6.91
N ASP A 54 -17.03 20.16 6.86
CA ASP A 54 -16.97 21.06 8.02
C ASP A 54 -17.53 22.43 7.59
N ASP A 55 -18.87 22.49 7.48
CA ASP A 55 -19.63 23.73 7.55
C ASP A 55 -20.77 23.50 8.57
N GLU A 56 -20.48 23.73 9.85
CA GLU A 56 -21.44 24.23 10.85
C GLU A 56 -20.73 24.99 11.99
#